data_AF-A0A969I9S1-F1
#
_entry.id   AF-A0A969I9S1-F1
#
_cell.length_a   1.000
_cell.length_b   1.000
_cell.length_c   1.000
_cell.angle_alpha   90.00
_cell.angle_beta   90.00
_cell.angle_gamma   90.00
#
_symmetry.space_group_name_H-M   'P 1'
#
loop_
_entity.id
_entity.type
_entity.pdbx_description
1 polymer ?
#
loop_
_entity_poly.entity_id
_entity_poly.type
_entity_poly.pdbx_seq_one_letter_code
_entity_poly.pdbx_strand_id
1 'polypeptide(L)'
;MPFPAGSAEFRELPATLAAGDIRMSHISINFDRTGFQRDINVAYPVDRLRELAAAGAIGAVADTHYSVMGSTDPQTMTVTADGITGRLKQEQIDAVLLCPV
;
A
#
# COMPACT_ATOMS: atom_id res chain seq x y z
N MET A 1 3.08 1.46 -13.91
CA MET A 1 3.55 2.80 -14.31
C MET A 1 3.69 3.68 -13.07
N PRO A 2 4.67 4.59 -13.00
CA PRO A 2 4.84 5.49 -11.86
C PRO A 2 3.65 6.45 -11.72
N PHE A 3 3.38 6.93 -10.51
CA PHE A 3 2.41 8.01 -10.28
C PHE A 3 2.88 9.31 -10.95
N PRO A 4 2.01 10.03 -11.68
CA PRO A 4 2.29 11.40 -12.10
C PRO A 4 2.53 12.31 -10.89
N ALA A 5 3.36 13.33 -11.04
CA ALA A 5 3.62 14.28 -9.95
C ALA A 5 2.33 14.98 -9.51
N GLY A 6 2.05 14.98 -8.20
CA GLY A 6 0.83 15.55 -7.62
C GLY A 6 -0.44 14.75 -7.91
N SER A 7 -0.33 13.51 -8.37
CA SER A 7 -1.49 12.67 -8.64
C SER A 7 -2.24 12.31 -7.35
N ALA A 8 -3.55 12.50 -7.37
CA ALA A 8 -4.47 12.01 -6.34
C ALA A 8 -5.03 10.62 -6.68
N GLU A 9 -4.41 9.86 -7.59
CA GLU A 9 -4.86 8.51 -7.88
C GLU A 9 -4.39 7.51 -6.81
N PHE A 10 -5.07 6.36 -6.74
CA PHE A 10 -4.58 5.19 -6.02
C PHE A 10 -4.25 4.04 -6.98
N ARG A 11 -3.53 3.04 -6.48
CA ARG A 11 -3.27 1.78 -7.16
C ARG A 11 -3.70 0.64 -6.27
N GLU A 12 -4.41 -0.30 -6.86
CA GLU A 12 -4.72 -1.58 -6.24
C GLU A 12 -3.53 -2.51 -6.39
N LEU A 13 -3.19 -3.20 -5.31
CA LEU A 13 -2.12 -4.18 -5.21
C LEU A 13 -2.78 -5.49 -4.79
N PRO A 14 -3.04 -6.41 -5.74
CA PRO A 14 -3.50 -7.75 -5.39
C PRO A 14 -2.52 -8.37 -4.41
N ALA A 15 -3.03 -9.03 -3.36
CA ALA A 15 -2.18 -9.70 -2.38
C ALA A 15 -1.27 -10.74 -3.05
N THR A 16 -1.72 -11.35 -4.14
CA THR A 16 -0.97 -12.35 -4.93
C THR A 16 0.18 -11.78 -5.76
N LEU A 17 0.33 -10.46 -5.84
CA LEU A 17 1.38 -9.83 -6.62
C LEU A 17 2.77 -10.24 -6.09
N ALA A 18 3.65 -10.68 -6.98
CA ALA A 18 5.00 -11.05 -6.61
C ALA A 18 5.81 -9.81 -6.22
N ALA A 19 6.64 -9.91 -5.17
CA ALA A 19 7.46 -8.80 -4.69
C ALA A 19 8.33 -8.17 -5.80
N GLY A 20 8.85 -9.01 -6.71
CA GLY A 20 9.68 -8.58 -7.84
C GLY A 20 8.94 -7.74 -8.89
N ASP A 21 7.61 -7.72 -8.88
CA ASP A 21 6.78 -6.95 -9.81
C ASP A 21 6.39 -5.57 -9.24
N ILE A 22 6.63 -5.35 -7.95
CA ILE A 22 6.37 -4.08 -7.28
C ILE A 22 7.54 -3.13 -7.53
N ARG A 23 7.22 -1.87 -7.88
CA ARG A 23 8.19 -0.83 -8.20
C ARG A 23 7.95 0.39 -7.33
N MET A 24 8.98 0.79 -6.58
CA MET A 24 8.98 2.03 -5.82
C MET A 24 9.17 3.23 -6.76
N SER A 25 8.12 4.02 -6.97
CA SER A 25 8.13 5.19 -7.85
C SER A 25 8.19 6.53 -7.12
N HIS A 26 8.68 6.56 -5.87
CA HIS A 26 8.78 7.81 -5.12
C HIS A 26 9.61 8.86 -5.89
N ILE A 27 9.11 10.10 -5.95
CA ILE A 27 9.66 11.14 -6.85
C ILE A 27 10.93 11.81 -6.30
N SER A 28 11.11 11.84 -4.98
CA SER A 28 12.25 12.54 -4.37
C SER A 28 13.55 11.79 -4.63
N ILE A 29 14.58 12.51 -5.08
CA ILE A 29 15.94 12.00 -5.20
C ILE A 29 16.56 11.67 -3.83
N ASN A 30 16.10 12.36 -2.77
CA ASN A 30 16.59 12.19 -1.40
C ASN A 30 15.94 11.00 -0.68
N PHE A 31 15.04 10.29 -1.34
CA PHE A 31 14.39 9.12 -0.77
C PHE A 31 15.33 7.90 -0.86
N ASP A 32 15.74 7.36 0.29
CA ASP A 32 16.54 6.14 0.33
C ASP A 32 15.68 4.93 -0.06
N ARG A 33 16.05 4.28 -1.17
CA ARG A 33 15.36 3.10 -1.70
C ARG A 33 16.02 1.80 -1.27
N THR A 34 17.17 1.86 -0.60
CA THR A 34 17.97 0.66 -0.29
C THR A 34 17.24 -0.28 0.65
N GLY A 35 16.41 0.23 1.56
CA GLY A 35 15.55 -0.58 2.44
C GLY A 35 14.55 -1.40 1.63
N PHE A 36 13.71 -0.72 0.84
CA PHE A 36 12.74 -1.35 -0.05
C PHE A 36 13.37 -2.34 -1.05
N GLN A 37 14.53 -1.99 -1.62
CA GLN A 37 15.23 -2.85 -2.58
C GLN A 37 15.77 -4.14 -1.94
N ARG A 38 16.10 -4.11 -0.65
CA ARG A 38 16.59 -5.27 0.10
C ARG A 38 15.44 -6.11 0.64
N ASP A 39 14.41 -5.45 1.18
CA ASP A 39 13.23 -6.11 1.72
C ASP A 39 11.99 -5.23 1.48
N ILE A 40 11.09 -5.74 0.65
CA ILE A 40 9.82 -5.08 0.36
C ILE A 40 8.95 -4.91 1.62
N ASN A 41 9.12 -5.79 2.61
CA ASN A 41 8.32 -5.78 3.84
C ASN A 41 8.58 -4.56 4.73
N VAL A 42 9.61 -3.76 4.43
CA VAL A 42 9.84 -2.47 5.09
C VAL A 42 8.80 -1.42 4.68
N ALA A 43 8.28 -1.50 3.45
CA ALA A 43 7.28 -0.56 2.91
C ALA A 43 5.90 -1.21 2.73
N TYR A 44 5.87 -2.50 2.45
CA TYR A 44 4.67 -3.29 2.19
C TYR A 44 4.80 -4.65 2.88
N PRO A 45 4.48 -4.74 4.19
CA PRO A 45 4.75 -5.88 5.07
C PRO A 45 3.83 -7.09 4.82
N VAL A 46 3.57 -7.43 3.56
CA VAL A 46 2.61 -8.47 3.18
C VAL A 46 2.98 -9.84 3.72
N ASP A 47 4.27 -10.17 3.78
CA ASP A 47 4.73 -11.45 4.31
C ASP A 47 4.55 -11.50 5.83
N ARG A 48 4.81 -10.39 6.53
CA ARG A 48 4.57 -10.27 7.97
C ARG A 48 3.08 -10.40 8.30
N LEU A 49 2.20 -9.82 7.49
CA LEU A 49 0.75 -9.98 7.65
C LEU A 49 0.31 -11.43 7.44
N ARG A 50 0.87 -12.13 6.44
CA ARG A 50 0.61 -13.56 6.20
C ARG A 50 1.10 -14.44 7.35
N GLU A 51 2.26 -14.13 7.92
CA GLU A 51 2.80 -14.83 9.09
C GLU A 51 1.87 -14.66 10.31
N LEU A 52 1.34 -13.45 10.54
CA LEU A 52 0.36 -13.20 11.60
C LEU A 52 -0.95 -13.99 11.38
N ALA A 53 -1.43 -14.06 10.14
CA ALA A 53 -2.60 -14.86 9.79
C ALA A 53 -2.34 -16.36 9.99
N ALA A 54 -1.18 -16.86 9.55
CA ALA A 54 -0.77 -18.25 9.74
C ALA A 54 -0.59 -18.63 11.23
N ALA A 55 -0.16 -17.67 12.05
CA ALA A 55 -0.08 -17.82 13.50
C ALA A 55 -1.44 -17.69 14.22
N GLY A 56 -2.51 -17.35 13.50
CA GLY A 56 -3.85 -17.13 14.06
C GLY A 56 -3.99 -15.84 14.87
N ALA A 57 -3.03 -14.92 14.79
CA ALA A 57 -3.09 -13.62 15.47
C ALA A 57 -4.08 -12.66 14.82
N ILE A 58 -4.29 -12.79 13.51
CA ILE A 58 -5.35 -12.13 12.73
C ILE A 58 -6.11 -13.18 11.94
N GLY A 59 -7.35 -12.89 11.55
CA GLY A 59 -8.20 -13.85 10.83
C GLY A 59 -7.73 -14.10 9.39
N ALA A 60 -7.39 -13.05 8.66
CA ALA A 60 -6.94 -13.12 7.28
C ALA A 60 -6.17 -11.84 6.87
N VAL A 61 -5.54 -11.89 5.70
CA VAL A 61 -5.00 -10.72 5.00
C VAL A 61 -5.96 -10.36 3.88
N ALA A 62 -6.20 -9.07 3.62
CA ALA A 62 -7.06 -8.61 2.54
C ALA A 62 -6.54 -9.07 1.17
N ASP A 63 -7.45 -9.33 0.23
CA ASP A 63 -7.09 -9.71 -1.14
C ASP A 63 -6.53 -8.54 -1.96
N THR A 64 -6.90 -7.31 -1.58
CA THR A 64 -6.47 -6.08 -2.26
C THR A 64 -5.91 -5.08 -1.25
N HIS A 65 -4.71 -4.59 -1.53
CA HIS A 65 -4.09 -3.48 -0.82
C HIS A 65 -4.03 -2.24 -1.71
N TYR A 66 -3.73 -1.09 -1.11
CA TYR A 66 -3.80 0.20 -1.81
C TYR A 66 -2.52 1.00 -1.61
N SER A 67 -2.06 1.65 -2.67
CA SER A 67 -0.94 2.59 -2.63
C SER A 67 -1.36 3.92 -3.25
N VAL A 68 -0.78 5.01 -2.75
CA VAL A 68 -1.01 6.39 -3.20
C VAL A 68 0.32 7.10 -3.33
N MET A 69 0.33 8.24 -4.03
CA MET A 69 1.48 9.13 -4.03
C MET A 69 1.58 9.88 -2.69
N GLY A 70 2.75 9.80 -2.02
CA GLY A 70 2.97 10.46 -0.73
C GLY A 70 3.18 11.98 -0.79
N SER A 71 3.50 12.53 -1.97
CA SER A 71 3.75 13.95 -2.20
C SER A 71 2.59 14.64 -2.96
N THR A 72 1.36 14.40 -2.49
CA THR A 72 0.13 14.97 -3.04
C THR A 72 -0.52 15.89 -2.02
N ASP A 73 -1.13 16.99 -2.46
CA ASP A 73 -1.89 17.88 -1.58
C ASP A 73 -3.04 17.10 -0.92
N PRO A 74 -3.07 16.96 0.43
CA PRO A 74 -4.11 16.21 1.12
C PRO A 74 -5.53 16.67 0.80
N GLN A 75 -5.73 17.96 0.48
CA GLN A 75 -7.06 18.49 0.12
C GLN A 75 -7.60 17.86 -1.16
N THR A 76 -6.72 17.39 -2.05
CA THR A 76 -7.10 16.73 -3.31
C THR A 76 -7.38 15.23 -3.14
N MET A 77 -7.07 14.66 -1.98
CA MET A 77 -7.14 13.21 -1.75
C MET A 77 -8.48 12.72 -1.18
N THR A 78 -9.44 13.61 -0.88
CA THR A 78 -10.73 13.21 -0.29
C THR A 78 -11.45 12.16 -1.14
N VAL A 79 -11.54 12.37 -2.46
CA VAL A 79 -12.19 11.42 -3.39
C VAL A 79 -11.47 10.07 -3.40
N THR A 80 -10.14 10.09 -3.34
CA THR A 80 -9.26 8.92 -3.30
C THR A 80 -9.48 8.12 -2.03
N ALA A 81 -9.48 8.80 -0.88
CA ALA A 81 -9.70 8.21 0.43
C ALA A 81 -11.12 7.63 0.54
N ASP A 82 -12.13 8.33 0.06
CA ASP A 82 -13.52 7.84 0.00
C ASP A 82 -13.64 6.60 -0.91
N GLY A 83 -12.95 6.61 -2.05
CA GLY A 83 -12.90 5.46 -2.97
C GLY A 83 -12.26 4.21 -2.35
N ILE A 84 -11.13 4.38 -1.67
CA ILE A 84 -10.45 3.28 -0.96
C ILE A 84 -11.31 2.79 0.21
N THR A 85 -11.77 3.69 1.08
CA THR A 85 -12.54 3.30 2.27
C THR A 85 -13.90 2.69 1.91
N GLY A 86 -14.52 3.12 0.81
CA GLY A 86 -15.71 2.48 0.26
C GLY A 86 -15.49 1.01 -0.07
N ARG A 87 -14.36 0.68 -0.70
CA ARG A 87 -13.98 -0.71 -1.04
C ARG A 87 -13.63 -1.52 0.20
N LEU A 88 -12.84 -0.96 1.12
CA LEU A 88 -12.52 -1.61 2.39
C LEU A 88 -13.78 -1.97 3.18
N LYS A 89 -14.80 -1.11 3.18
CA LYS A 89 -16.10 -1.39 3.80
C LYS A 89 -16.87 -2.50 3.07
N GLN A 90 -16.85 -2.51 1.73
CA GLN A 90 -17.50 -3.56 0.93
C GLN A 90 -16.84 -4.92 1.15
N GLU A 91 -15.53 -4.95 1.32
CA GLU A 91 -14.72 -6.14 1.64
C GLU A 91 -14.77 -6.53 3.13
N GLN A 92 -15.50 -5.77 3.95
CA GLN A 92 -15.64 -6.00 5.40
C GLN A 92 -14.29 -6.03 6.14
N ILE A 93 -13.36 -5.16 5.76
CA ILE A 93 -12.05 -5.05 6.42
C ILE A 93 -12.19 -4.44 7.81
N ASP A 94 -11.71 -5.16 8.83
CA ASP A 94 -11.79 -4.75 10.24
C ASP A 94 -10.71 -3.72 10.64
N ALA A 95 -9.53 -3.77 10.01
CA ALA A 95 -8.38 -2.97 10.39
C ALA A 95 -7.50 -2.62 9.18
N VAL A 96 -6.85 -1.45 9.25
CA VAL A 96 -5.91 -0.97 8.22
C VAL A 96 -4.57 -0.65 8.87
N LEU A 97 -3.49 -1.14 8.26
CA LEU A 97 -2.13 -0.74 8.58
C LEU A 97 -1.67 0.34 7.58
N LEU A 98 -1.45 1.55 8.07
CA LEU A 98 -0.83 2.62 7.27
C LEU A 98 0.69 2.50 7.37
N CYS A 99 1.35 2.20 6.25
CA CYS A 99 2.80 2.08 6.17
C CYS A 99 3.37 3.41 5.64
N PRO A 100 4.00 4.25 6.49
CA PRO A 100 4.62 5.48 6.03
C PRO A 100 5.87 5.17 5.20
N VAL A 101 5.96 5.78 4.02
CA VAL A 101 7.13 5.79 3.14
C VAL A 101 7.45 7.23 2.75
#